data_AF-A0AB38S7C0-F1
#
_entry.id   AF-A0AB38S7C0-F1
#
_cell.length_a   1.000
_cell.length_b   1.000
_cell.length_c   1.000
_cell.angle_alpha   90.00
_cell.angle_beta   90.00
_cell.angle_gamma   90.00
#
_symmetry.space_group_name_H-M   'P 1'
#
loop_
_entity.id
_entity.type
_entity.pdbx_description
1 polymer ?
#
loop_
_entity_poly.entity_id
_entity_poly.type
_entity_poly.pdbx_seq_one_letter_code
_entity_poly.pdbx_strand_id
1 'polypeptide(L)'
;MSFQLSILKILAGQPHGRASIEVVKQHLAIYYSSGSEWPARMKRIANRAPQLDIFGQRLIEREAGCWMITEEGRKFLQTLEQLDRGAMQGQVERETSD
;
A
#
# COMPACT_ATOMS: atom_id res chain seq x y z
N MET A 1 7.99 -2.22 8.43
CA MET A 1 7.09 -1.19 7.86
C MET A 1 7.53 -0.94 6.42
N SER A 2 6.61 -0.72 5.48
CA SER A 2 6.95 -0.23 4.14
C SER A 2 6.29 1.12 3.89
N PHE A 3 7.12 2.16 3.88
CA PHE A 3 6.67 3.55 3.78
C PHE A 3 6.09 3.86 2.40
N GLN A 4 6.77 3.43 1.33
CA GLN A 4 6.32 3.68 -0.04
C GLN A 4 4.98 3.02 -0.35
N LEU A 5 4.79 1.76 0.07
CA LEU A 5 3.51 1.08 -0.08
C LEU A 5 2.40 1.81 0.71
N SER A 6 2.72 2.33 1.89
CA SER A 6 1.76 3.07 2.71
C SER A 6 1.28 4.34 2.01
N ILE A 7 2.18 5.09 1.37
CA ILE A 7 1.83 6.25 0.53
C ILE A 7 0.89 5.82 -0.60
N LEU A 8 1.25 4.78 -1.35
CA LEU A 8 0.45 4.28 -2.46
C LEU A 8 -0.96 3.89 -1.99
N LYS A 9 -1.06 3.23 -0.84
CA LYS A 9 -2.33 2.81 -0.25
C LYS A 9 -3.18 3.97 0.23
N ILE A 10 -2.56 4.98 0.86
CA ILE A 10 -3.25 6.22 1.28
C ILE A 10 -3.86 6.90 0.06
N LEU A 11 -3.04 7.16 -0.97
CA LEU A 11 -3.49 7.82 -2.20
C LEU A 11 -4.65 7.05 -2.85
N ALA A 12 -4.55 5.73 -2.96
CA ALA A 12 -5.62 4.90 -3.51
C ALA A 12 -6.97 5.03 -2.77
N GLY A 13 -6.94 5.33 -1.46
CA GLY A 13 -8.12 5.55 -0.63
C GLY A 13 -8.66 6.98 -0.63
N GLN A 14 -7.95 7.94 -1.23
CA GLN A 14 -8.43 9.33 -1.30
C GLN A 14 -9.39 9.53 -2.47
N PRO A 15 -10.29 10.54 -2.38
CA PRO A 15 -11.06 11.01 -3.53
C PRO A 15 -10.13 11.28 -4.73
N HIS A 16 -10.50 10.75 -5.90
CA HIS A 16 -9.73 10.85 -7.15
C HIS A 16 -8.30 10.30 -7.09
N GLY A 17 -7.90 9.62 -6.02
CA GLY A 17 -6.52 9.16 -5.86
C GLY A 17 -5.52 10.24 -5.46
N ARG A 18 -6.00 11.40 -4.98
CA ARG A 18 -5.19 12.60 -4.79
C ARG A 18 -5.15 13.01 -3.32
N ALA A 19 -3.98 13.40 -2.83
CA ALA A 19 -3.86 14.04 -1.52
C ALA A 19 -2.69 15.01 -1.47
N SER A 20 -2.81 16.02 -0.61
CA SER A 20 -1.66 16.83 -0.22
C SER A 20 -0.69 16.02 0.65
N ILE A 21 0.54 16.49 0.73
CA ILE A 21 1.56 15.89 1.61
C ILE A 21 1.11 15.92 3.08
N GLU A 22 0.36 16.94 3.49
CA GLU A 22 -0.18 17.06 4.85
C GLU A 22 -1.20 15.95 5.15
N VAL A 23 -2.12 15.68 4.21
CA VAL A 23 -3.09 14.59 4.33
C VAL A 23 -2.38 13.23 4.40
N VAL A 24 -1.33 13.03 3.58
CA VAL A 24 -0.52 11.79 3.63
C VAL A 24 0.15 11.64 5.00
N LYS A 25 0.77 12.71 5.52
CA LYS A 25 1.39 12.71 6.85
C LYS A 25 0.38 12.42 7.97
N GLN A 26 -0.81 13.00 7.91
CA GLN A 26 -1.86 12.78 8.90
C GLN A 26 -2.31 11.31 8.92
N HIS A 27 -2.56 10.72 7.75
CA HIS A 27 -2.93 9.30 7.67
C HIS A 27 -1.81 8.40 8.20
N LEU A 28 -0.55 8.68 7.84
CA LEU A 28 0.58 7.94 8.38
C LEU A 28 0.61 8.02 9.91
N ALA A 29 0.49 9.23 10.49
CA ALA A 29 0.48 9.40 11.95
C ALA A 29 -0.64 8.59 12.63
N ILE A 30 -1.85 8.60 12.06
CA ILE A 30 -2.96 7.76 12.54
C ILE A 30 -2.57 6.29 12.50
N TYR A 31 -2.12 5.79 11.34
CA TYR A 31 -1.74 4.39 11.20
C TYR A 31 -0.60 3.96 12.13
N TYR A 32 0.36 4.84 12.43
CA TYR A 32 1.41 4.57 13.40
C TYR A 32 0.88 4.51 14.84
N SER A 33 -0.17 5.27 15.15
CA SER A 33 -0.80 5.29 16.48
C SER A 33 -1.84 4.17 16.69
N SER A 34 -2.35 3.56 15.62
CA SER A 34 -3.48 2.60 15.64
C SER A 34 -3.10 1.15 16.00
N GLY A 35 -1.85 0.87 16.37
CA GLY A 35 -1.36 -0.47 16.71
C GLY A 35 -0.62 -1.19 15.58
N SER A 36 -0.18 -2.42 15.83
CA SER A 36 0.78 -3.16 14.98
C SER A 36 0.18 -3.80 13.73
N GLU A 37 -1.13 -3.98 13.66
CA GLU A 37 -1.81 -4.71 12.58
C GLU A 37 -1.57 -4.08 11.21
N TRP A 38 -1.78 -2.77 11.10
CA TRP A 38 -1.56 -2.06 9.84
C TRP A 38 -0.09 -2.10 9.39
N PRO A 39 0.89 -1.71 10.24
CA PRO A 39 2.31 -1.88 9.95
C PRO A 39 2.73 -3.30 9.53
N ALA A 40 2.20 -4.33 10.19
CA ALA A 40 2.51 -5.72 9.91
C ALA A 40 1.96 -6.15 8.54
N ARG A 41 0.71 -5.78 8.24
CA ARG A 41 0.10 -6.01 6.92
C ARG A 41 0.88 -5.33 5.81
N MET A 42 1.24 -4.06 5.97
CA MET A 42 2.01 -3.33 4.96
C MET A 42 3.41 -3.95 4.76
N LYS A 43 4.05 -4.45 5.82
CA LYS A 43 5.33 -5.17 5.71
C LYS A 43 5.17 -6.46 4.90
N ARG A 44 4.11 -7.24 5.15
CA ARG A 44 3.84 -8.49 4.44
C ARG A 44 3.62 -8.27 2.94
N ILE A 45 2.79 -7.29 2.59
CA ILE A 45 2.53 -6.95 1.19
C ILE A 45 3.80 -6.45 0.51
N ALA A 46 4.58 -5.57 1.17
CA ALA A 46 5.82 -5.05 0.60
C ALA A 46 6.91 -6.12 0.41
N ASN A 47 6.93 -7.17 1.23
CA ASN A 47 7.85 -8.30 1.01
C ASN A 47 7.59 -9.03 -0.33
N ARG A 48 6.39 -8.87 -0.93
CA ARG A 48 6.09 -9.39 -2.28
C ARG A 48 6.65 -8.50 -3.39
N ALA A 49 7.04 -7.26 -3.09
CA ALA A 49 7.67 -6.32 -4.00
C ALA A 49 8.92 -5.68 -3.35
N PRO A 50 10.00 -6.45 -3.17
CA PRO A 50 11.22 -5.97 -2.50
C PRO A 50 11.89 -4.80 -3.23
N GLN A 51 11.67 -4.70 -4.54
CA GLN A 51 12.17 -3.62 -5.41
C GLN A 51 11.15 -2.50 -5.65
N LEU A 52 10.13 -2.36 -4.78
CA LEU A 52 9.16 -1.29 -4.90
C LEU A 52 9.85 0.08 -4.84
N ASP A 53 9.72 0.84 -5.91
CA ASP A 53 10.09 2.24 -6.01
C ASP A 53 8.94 3.02 -6.63
N ILE A 54 8.03 3.54 -5.80
CA ILE A 54 6.83 4.25 -6.29
C ILE A 54 7.16 5.50 -7.12
N PHE A 55 8.35 6.09 -6.92
CA PHE A 55 8.78 7.28 -7.64
C PHE A 55 9.49 6.90 -8.94
N GLY A 56 10.47 5.99 -8.87
CA GLY A 56 11.22 5.53 -10.05
C GLY A 56 10.35 4.75 -11.04
N GLN A 57 9.36 4.01 -10.54
CA GLN A 57 8.41 3.26 -11.36
C GLN A 57 7.18 4.10 -11.79
N ARG A 58 7.13 5.39 -11.46
CA ARG A 58 6.03 6.31 -11.83
C ARG A 58 4.63 5.82 -11.40
N LEU A 59 4.57 5.13 -10.27
CA LEU A 59 3.29 4.68 -9.68
C LEU A 59 2.51 5.84 -9.06
N ILE A 60 3.17 6.97 -8.84
CA ILE A 60 2.56 8.22 -8.41
C ILE A 60 3.09 9.40 -9.24
N GLU A 61 2.25 10.40 -9.42
CA GLU A 61 2.59 11.72 -9.94
C GLU A 61 2.70 12.71 -8.78
N ARG A 62 3.62 13.65 -8.92
CA ARG A 62 3.86 14.73 -7.96
C ARG A 62 3.62 16.06 -8.66
N GLU A 63 2.51 16.69 -8.33
CA GLU A 63 2.19 18.06 -8.73
C GLU A 63 2.49 19.02 -7.57
N ALA A 64 2.49 20.32 -7.83
CA ALA A 64 2.78 21.33 -6.82
C ALA A 64 1.78 21.22 -5.65
N GLY A 65 2.25 20.68 -4.52
CA GLY A 65 1.46 20.51 -3.29
C GLY A 65 0.54 19.28 -3.25
N CYS A 66 0.45 18.48 -4.33
CA CYS A 66 -0.46 17.33 -4.40
C CYS A 66 0.22 16.12 -5.02
N TRP A 67 -0.02 14.94 -4.44
CA TRP A 67 0.39 13.67 -5.00
C TRP A 67 -0.83 12.91 -5.51
N MET A 68 -0.67 12.20 -6.63
CA MET A 68 -1.72 11.42 -7.25
C MET A 68 -1.22 10.01 -7.54
N ILE A 69 -2.02 8.99 -7.24
CA ILE A 69 -1.74 7.63 -7.72
C ILE A 69 -2.06 7.52 -9.21
N THR A 70 -1.12 6.99 -10.00
CA THR A 70 -1.34 6.74 -11.43
C THR A 70 -2.19 5.50 -11.65
N GLU A 71 -2.69 5.31 -12.86
CA GLU A 71 -3.41 4.08 -13.21
C GLU A 71 -2.52 2.84 -13.07
N GLU A 72 -1.24 2.96 -13.42
CA GLU A 72 -0.22 1.92 -13.20
C GLU A 72 -0.02 1.63 -11.71
N GLY A 73 0.03 2.68 -10.89
CA GLY A 73 0.07 2.55 -9.42
C GLY A 73 -1.13 1.80 -8.85
N ARG A 74 -2.35 2.09 -9.36
CA ARG A 74 -3.57 1.39 -8.94
C ARG A 74 -3.54 -0.09 -9.31
N LYS A 75 -3.18 -0.41 -10.55
CA LYS A 75 -3.05 -1.79 -11.03
C LYS A 75 -2.01 -2.56 -10.22
N PHE A 76 -0.85 -1.96 -10.02
CA PHE A 76 0.23 -2.54 -9.22
C PHE A 76 -0.22 -2.83 -7.78
N LEU A 77 -0.85 -1.85 -7.12
CA LEU A 77 -1.38 -2.03 -5.77
C LEU A 77 -2.43 -3.15 -5.72
N GLN A 78 -3.34 -3.19 -6.72
CA GLN A 78 -4.37 -4.22 -6.80
C GLN A 78 -3.76 -5.63 -6.94
N THR A 79 -2.74 -5.81 -7.79
CA THR A 79 -2.03 -7.09 -7.93
C THR A 79 -1.41 -7.52 -6.61
N LEU A 80 -0.74 -6.61 -5.89
CA LEU A 80 -0.15 -6.93 -4.59
C LEU A 80 -1.21 -7.32 -3.54
N GLU A 81 -2.33 -6.63 -3.50
CA GLU A 81 -3.43 -6.95 -2.59
C GLU A 81 -4.12 -8.28 -2.93
N GLN A 82 -4.21 -8.64 -4.21
CA GLN A 82 -4.70 -9.95 -4.63
C GLN A 82 -3.74 -11.07 -4.20
N LEU A 83 -2.43 -10.88 -4.36
CA LEU A 83 -1.42 -11.84 -3.92
C LEU A 83 -1.44 -12.04 -2.39
N ASP A 84 -1.66 -10.98 -1.62
CA ASP A 84 -1.80 -11.05 -0.16
C ASP A 84 -3.06 -11.83 0.26
N ARG A 85 -4.20 -11.58 -0.41
CA ARG A 85 -5.45 -12.34 -0.18
C ARG A 85 -5.32 -13.82 -0.57
N GLY A 86 -4.73 -14.11 -1.73
CA GLY A 86 -4.54 -15.50 -2.18
C GLY A 86 -3.57 -16.28 -1.28
N ALA A 87 -2.56 -15.62 -0.73
CA ALA A 87 -1.65 -16.23 0.25
C ALA A 87 -2.37 -16.60 1.56
N MET A 88 -3.32 -15.78 2.00
CA MET A 88 -4.13 -16.07 3.19
C MET A 88 -5.08 -17.25 2.95
N GLN A 89 -5.64 -17.39 1.75
CA GLN A 89 -6.50 -18.54 1.40
C GLN A 89 -5.71 -19.85 1.32
N GLY A 90 -4.52 -19.84 0.69
CA GLY A 90 -3.68 -21.03 0.59
C GLY A 90 -2.98 -21.46 1.89
N GLN A 91 -2.93 -20.60 2.92
CA GLN A 91 -2.47 -21.00 4.27
C GLN A 91 -3.59 -21.72 5.04
N VAL A 92 -4.82 -21.22 4.96
CA VAL A 92 -5.98 -21.84 5.64
C VAL A 92 -6.22 -23.27 5.14
N GLU A 93 -6.11 -23.51 3.83
CA GLU A 93 -6.30 -24.85 3.26
C GLU A 93 -5.22 -25.86 3.68
N ARG A 94 -3.99 -25.39 3.98
CA ARG A 94 -2.89 -26.26 4.46
C ARG A 94 -3.01 -26.60 5.94
N GLU A 95 -3.62 -25.74 6.73
CA GLU A 95 -3.86 -25.97 8.16
C GLU A 95 -5.10 -26.84 8.42
N THR A 96 -6.06 -26.89 7.50
CA THR A 96 -7.25 -27.75 7.60
C THR A 96 -7.06 -29.16 7.04
N SER A 97 -5.87 -29.48 6.52
CA SER A 97 -5.57 -30.78 5.90
C SER A 97 -4.59 -31.64 6.73
N ASP A 98 -4.35 -31.26 7.99
CA ASP A 98 -3.59 -32.01 8.99
C ASP A 98 -4.53 -32.67 10.02
#